data_AF-Q38VQ7-F1
#
_entry.id   AF-Q38VQ7-F1
#
_cell.length_a   1.000
_cell.length_b   1.000
_cell.length_c   1.000
_cell.angle_alpha   90.00
_cell.angle_beta   90.00
_cell.angle_gamma   90.00
#
_symmetry.space_group_name_H-M   'P 1'
#
loop_
_entity.id
_entity.type
_entity.pdbx_description
1 polymer ?
#
loop_
_entity_poly.entity_id
_entity_poly.type
_entity_poly.pdbx_seq_one_letter_code
_entity_poly.pdbx_strand_id
1 'polypeptide(L)' 'MKDSQETSQELSESSAFHCPACQACIDYGIKRCPSCQTAIFYRDMSETFWNDRKIKMFKQSDAIHHNH' A
#
# COMPACT_ATOMS: atom_id res chain seq x y z
N MET A 1 13.80 -44.22 -16.63
CA MET A 1 14.62 -43.11 -16.09
C MET A 1 14.13 -41.84 -16.74
N LYS A 2 13.39 -41.01 -16.00
CA LYS A 2 13.01 -39.64 -16.35
C LYS A 2 12.45 -39.01 -15.09
N ASP A 3 13.40 -38.61 -14.24
CA ASP A 3 13.24 -37.74 -13.10
C ASP A 3 12.54 -36.46 -13.56
N SER A 4 11.29 -36.28 -13.15
CA SER A 4 10.56 -35.04 -13.33
C SER A 4 10.64 -34.29 -12.03
N GLN A 5 11.50 -33.27 -12.02
CA GLN A 5 11.75 -32.35 -10.92
C GLN A 5 10.44 -31.74 -10.40
N GLU A 6 10.18 -32.08 -9.13
CA GLU A 6 9.77 -31.19 -8.06
C GLU A 6 9.65 -29.71 -8.47
N THR A 7 8.42 -29.27 -8.75
CA THR A 7 8.03 -27.88 -8.62
C THR A 7 7.21 -27.79 -7.34
N SER A 8 7.93 -27.69 -6.23
CA SER A 8 7.39 -27.19 -4.98
C SER A 8 7.04 -25.72 -5.21
N GLN A 9 5.82 -25.47 -5.69
CA GLN A 9 5.20 -24.15 -5.62
C GLN A 9 4.95 -23.86 -4.13
N GLU A 10 5.94 -23.25 -3.48
CA GLU A 10 5.77 -22.62 -2.17
C GLU A 10 4.82 -21.42 -2.31
N LEU A 11 3.52 -21.72 -2.29
CA LEU A 11 2.46 -20.76 -2.02
C LEU A 11 2.49 -20.38 -0.53
N SER A 12 3.47 -19.57 -0.09
CA SER A 12 3.46 -19.02 1.27
C SER A 12 4.20 -17.69 1.45
N GLU A 13 4.16 -16.77 0.49
CA GLU A 13 4.66 -15.39 0.67
C GLU A 13 3.55 -14.32 0.60
N SER A 14 2.33 -14.70 0.97
CA SER A 14 1.25 -13.72 1.13
C SER A 14 1.47 -12.91 2.41
N SER A 15 1.95 -11.67 2.25
CA SER A 15 1.98 -10.55 3.21
C SER A 15 3.31 -10.16 3.88
N ALA A 16 4.46 -10.46 3.27
CA ALA A 16 5.68 -9.77 3.67
C ALA A 16 5.56 -8.27 3.32
N PHE A 17 5.57 -7.39 4.34
CA PHE A 17 5.60 -5.94 4.12
C PHE A 17 7.01 -5.51 3.78
N HIS A 18 7.14 -4.59 2.83
CA HIS A 18 8.44 -4.12 2.35
C HIS A 18 8.56 -2.61 2.52
N CYS A 19 9.76 -2.15 2.89
CA CYS A 19 10.03 -0.73 3.00
C CYS A 19 9.93 -0.06 1.61
N PRO A 20 9.13 1.02 1.45
CA PRO A 20 8.96 1.66 0.16
C PRO A 20 10.22 2.37 -0.37
N ALA A 21 11.20 2.63 0.50
CA ALA A 21 12.45 3.30 0.12
C ALA A 21 13.58 2.32 -0.21
N CYS A 22 13.82 1.33 0.65
CA CYS A 22 14.96 0.42 0.51
C CYS A 22 14.59 -1.05 0.26
N GLN A 23 13.29 -1.36 0.15
CA GLN A 23 12.76 -2.70 -0.11
C GLN A 23 13.16 -3.79 0.91
N ALA A 24 13.69 -3.40 2.07
CA ALA A 24 13.93 -4.33 3.17
C ALA A 24 12.59 -4.89 3.69
N CYS A 25 12.57 -6.17 4.07
CA CYS A 25 11.44 -6.77 4.78
C CYS A 25 11.20 -6.03 6.10
N ILE A 26 9.95 -5.74 6.39
CA ILE A 26 9.51 -4.99 7.57
C ILE A 26 8.25 -5.61 8.16
N ASP A 27 8.02 -5.36 9.45
CA ASP A 27 6.76 -5.71 10.10
C ASP A 27 5.65 -4.71 9.73
N TYR A 28 4.40 -5.18 9.76
CA TYR A 28 3.24 -4.30 9.59
C TYR A 28 3.17 -3.25 10.72
N GLY A 29 2.78 -2.02 10.38
CA GLY A 29 2.52 -0.96 11.37
C GLY A 29 3.76 -0.23 11.90
N ILE A 30 4.98 -0.59 11.49
CA ILE A 30 6.19 0.15 11.89
C ILE A 30 6.20 1.58 11.33
N LYS A 31 6.53 2.58 12.16
CA LYS A 31 6.55 3.99 11.73
C LYS A 31 7.88 4.41 11.09
N ARG A 32 8.94 3.62 11.23
CA ARG A 32 10.27 3.86 10.66
C ARG A 32 10.92 2.55 10.26
N CYS A 33 11.54 2.52 9.09
CA CYS A 33 12.32 1.37 8.65
C CYS A 33 13.58 1.20 9.52
N PRO A 34 13.88 -0.01 10.03
CA PRO A 34 15.10 -0.25 10.81
C PRO A 34 16.38 -0.15 9.96
N SER A 35 16.31 -0.46 8.66
CA SER A 35 17.48 -0.48 7.76
C SER A 35 17.86 0.90 7.25
N CYS A 36 16.89 1.70 6.78
CA CYS A 36 17.15 3.00 6.15
C CYS A 36 16.57 4.20 6.91
N GLN A 37 15.89 3.97 8.04
CA GLN A 37 15.26 5.00 8.89
C GLN A 37 14.16 5.84 8.23
N THR A 38 13.78 5.52 6.99
CA THR A 38 12.66 6.15 6.28
C THR A 38 11.41 6.06 7.13
N ALA A 39 10.74 7.21 7.31
CA ALA A 39 9.44 7.28 7.95
C ALA A 39 8.39 6.59 7.07
N ILE A 40 7.61 5.68 7.67
CA ILE A 40 6.56 4.92 6.99
C ILE A 40 5.23 5.39 7.56
N PHE A 41 4.35 5.84 6.66
CA PHE A 41 3.01 6.30 7.00
C PHE A 41 2.01 5.30 6.45
N TYR A 42 1.54 4.42 7.32
CA TYR A 42 0.41 3.56 6.98
C TYR A 42 -0.85 4.42 6.97
N ARG A 43 -1.57 4.35 5.86
CA ARG A 43 -2.89 4.94 5.76
C ARG A 43 -3.84 3.99 6.47
N ASP A 44 -4.38 4.41 7.62
CA ASP A 44 -5.46 3.66 8.22
C ASP A 44 -6.67 3.72 7.28
N MET A 45 -7.02 2.59 6.67
CA MET A 45 -8.16 2.51 5.76
C MET A 45 -9.50 2.58 6.50
N SER A 46 -9.52 2.42 7.83
CA SER A 46 -10.69 2.65 8.67
C SER A 46 -10.95 4.13 8.96
N GLU A 47 -9.94 5.00 8.79
CA GLU A 47 -10.13 6.45 8.89
C GLU A 47 -10.91 6.99 7.67
N THR A 48 -12.22 7.14 7.85
CA THR A 48 -13.13 7.64 6.81
C THR A 48 -12.92 9.11 6.49
N PHE A 49 -12.30 9.90 7.38
CA PHE A 49 -12.16 11.35 7.24
C PHE A 49 -11.55 11.77 5.88
N TRP A 50 -10.46 11.13 5.47
CA TRP A 50 -9.79 11.44 4.20
C TRP A 50 -10.57 10.94 2.98
N ASN A 51 -11.38 9.90 3.14
CA ASN A 51 -12.23 9.37 2.07
C ASN A 51 -13.46 10.28 1.89
N ASP A 52 -14.09 10.70 2.98
CA ASP A 52 -15.23 11.62 2.99
C ASP A 52 -14.86 12.99 2.42
N ARG A 53 -13.68 13.51 2.79
CA ARG A 53 -13.17 14.77 2.24
C ARG A 53 -12.95 14.67 0.73
N LYS A 54 -12.38 13.57 0.23
CA LYS A 54 -12.21 13.36 -1.22
C LYS A 54 -13.55 13.26 -1.95
N ILE A 55 -14.51 12.50 -1.40
CA ILE A 55 -15.85 12.37 -1.98
C ILE A 55 -16.56 13.73 -2.04
N LYS A 56 -16.46 14.55 -0.97
CA LYS A 56 -17.01 15.91 -0.96
C LYS A 56 -16.36 16.80 -2.02
N MET A 57 -15.03 16.78 -2.15
CA MET A 57 -14.32 17.55 -3.18
C MET A 57 -14.72 17.12 -4.59
N PHE A 58 -14.84 15.81 -4.86
CA PHE A 58 -15.30 15.30 -6.15
C PHE A 58 -16.74 15.73 -6.47
N LYS A 59 -17.64 15.72 -5.48
CA LYS A 59 -19.02 16.23 -5.68
C LYS A 59 -19.09 17.74 -5.93
N GLN A 60 -18.06 18.48 -5.52
CA GLN A 60 -17.98 19.93 -5.68
C GLN A 60 -17.24 20.34 -6.97
N SER A 61 -16.60 19.42 -7.69
CA SER A 61 -15.89 19.75 -8.94
C SER A 61 -16.80 20.11 -10.10
N ASP A 62 -18.07 19.66 -10.07
CA ASP A 62 -19.08 20.04 -11.07
C ASP A 62 -19.48 21.53 -10.99
N ALA A 63 -19.01 22.29 -10.00
CA ALA A 63 -19.29 23.74 -9.90
C ALA A 63 -18.40 24.61 -10.82
N ILE A 64 -17.42 24.03 -11.54
CA ILE A 64 -16.60 24.76 -12.52
C ILE A 64 -17.24 24.65 -13.91
N HIS A 65 -18.51 25.06 -14.04
CA HIS A 65 -19.05 25.40 -15.35
C HIS A 65 -18.69 26.86 -15.64
N HIS A 66 -17.65 27.03 -16.45
CA HIS A 66 -17.28 28.31 -17.03
C HIS A 66 -18.45 28.76 -17.93
N ASN A 67 -19.24 29.74 -17.48
CA ASN A 67 -20.25 30.39 -18.31
C ASN A 67 -19.58 30.92 -19.58
N HIS A 68 -20.12 30.54 -20.74
CA HIS A 68 -19.69 30.98 -22.06
C HIS A 68 -20.87 31.62 -22.80
#